data_AF-B7TIV0-F1
#
_entry.id   AF-B7TIV0-F1
#
_cell.length_a   1.000
_cell.length_b   1.000
_cell.length_c   1.000
_cell.angle_alpha   90.00
_cell.angle_beta   90.00
_cell.angle_gamma   90.00
#
_symmetry.space_group_name_H-M   'P 1'
#
loop_
_entity.id
_entity.type
_entity.pdbx_description
1 polymer ?
#
loop_
_entity_poly.entity_id
_entity_poly.type
_entity_poly.pdbx_seq_one_letter_code
_entity_poly.pdbx_strand_id
1 'polypeptide(L)'
;EGHGTGTQAGDPTEVQAVGSVFAATRPIDKPLLIGSVKSNIGHSEPAAGNSGLIKAILSMEKGFIPGTPTFVYPNPKIDFAGNKVKAFRIGIPWPEDAPRRISINSFGVGGSNSHAIIEHPDSAIRDNHVSSYTSAGDGFAMADDESPRPFILVLSANDAGSIHAGIQSLGNHLINPHVKVSLSDLAYTLSKRRTKFWHRAFLITQTTEIVDMPGGWIVSKKSTQNPTIGFIFSGHGAQW
;
A
#
# COMPACT_ATOMS: atom_id res chain seq x y z
N GLU A 1 -12.56 6.54 -11.10
CA GLU A 1 -12.71 7.33 -9.87
C GLU A 1 -13.24 8.72 -10.26
N GLY A 2 -14.54 8.93 -10.12
CA GLY A 2 -15.16 10.22 -10.44
C GLY A 2 -14.85 11.28 -9.39
N HIS A 3 -15.00 12.55 -9.76
CA HIS A 3 -15.05 13.64 -8.82
C HIS A 3 -16.24 13.45 -7.88
N GLY A 4 -17.41 13.09 -8.42
CA GLY A 4 -18.52 12.42 -7.72
C GLY A 4 -18.83 13.03 -6.36
N THR A 5 -19.24 14.29 -6.35
CA THR A 5 -19.55 15.06 -5.13
C THR A 5 -20.97 14.84 -4.64
N GLY A 6 -21.81 14.11 -5.39
CA GLY A 6 -23.20 13.86 -5.00
C GLY A 6 -24.12 15.04 -5.30
N THR A 7 -23.68 15.97 -6.16
CA THR A 7 -24.46 17.18 -6.46
C THR A 7 -25.48 16.89 -7.56
N GLN A 8 -26.68 17.47 -7.44
CA GLN A 8 -27.76 17.22 -8.41
C GLN A 8 -27.43 17.64 -9.84
N ALA A 9 -26.57 18.65 -10.01
CA ALA A 9 -26.13 19.16 -11.31
C ALA A 9 -24.79 18.56 -11.77
N GLY A 10 -23.85 18.34 -10.84
CA GLY A 10 -22.51 17.86 -11.18
C GLY A 10 -22.48 16.40 -11.60
N ASP A 11 -23.16 15.52 -10.86
CA ASP A 11 -23.09 14.08 -11.13
C ASP A 11 -23.61 13.70 -12.54
N PRO A 12 -24.76 14.21 -13.02
CA PRO A 12 -25.20 13.94 -14.40
C PRO A 12 -24.21 14.45 -15.45
N THR A 13 -23.68 15.65 -15.26
CA THR A 13 -22.71 16.27 -16.18
C THR A 13 -21.42 15.45 -16.24
N GLU A 14 -20.92 15.00 -15.09
CA GLU A 14 -19.72 14.17 -15.03
C GLU A 14 -19.92 12.82 -15.70
N VAL A 15 -21.01 12.10 -15.38
CA VAL A 15 -21.28 10.77 -15.97
C VAL A 15 -21.43 10.86 -17.48
N GLN A 16 -22.13 11.88 -17.98
CA GLN A 16 -22.26 12.12 -19.41
C GLN A 16 -20.89 12.39 -20.06
N ALA A 17 -20.07 13.24 -19.46
CA ALA A 17 -18.75 13.59 -19.99
C ALA A 17 -17.80 12.38 -20.03
N VAL A 18 -17.76 11.56 -18.98
CA VAL A 18 -16.90 10.35 -18.99
C VAL A 18 -17.45 9.29 -19.93
N GLY A 19 -18.78 9.16 -20.04
CA GLY A 19 -19.43 8.25 -20.98
C GLY A 19 -19.09 8.58 -22.43
N SER A 20 -19.16 9.86 -22.80
CA SER A 20 -18.88 10.31 -24.18
C SER A 20 -17.41 10.13 -24.57
N VAL A 21 -16.47 10.26 -23.63
CA VAL A 21 -15.03 10.12 -23.90
C VAL A 21 -14.58 8.66 -23.85
N PHE A 22 -14.90 7.95 -22.77
CA PHE A 22 -14.32 6.63 -22.50
C PHE A 22 -15.24 5.46 -22.83
N ALA A 23 -16.54 5.70 -23.00
CA ALA A 23 -17.53 4.65 -23.22
C ALA A 23 -18.18 4.68 -24.61
N ALA A 24 -17.96 5.72 -25.42
CA ALA A 24 -18.57 5.87 -26.76
C ALA A 24 -18.40 4.60 -27.63
N THR A 25 -17.20 4.04 -27.67
CA THR A 25 -16.86 2.85 -28.46
C THR A 25 -16.99 1.53 -27.70
N ARG A 26 -17.35 1.55 -26.41
CA ARG A 26 -17.51 0.32 -25.61
C ARG A 26 -18.80 -0.41 -25.98
N PRO A 27 -18.84 -1.74 -25.90
CA PRO A 27 -20.08 -2.49 -26.02
C PRO A 27 -20.88 -2.40 -24.70
N ILE A 28 -22.20 -2.59 -24.79
CA ILE A 28 -23.13 -2.38 -23.66
C ILE A 28 -22.89 -3.35 -22.49
N ASP A 29 -22.37 -4.54 -22.79
CA ASP A 29 -22.02 -5.61 -21.84
C ASP A 29 -20.66 -5.39 -21.15
N LYS A 30 -19.82 -4.49 -21.68
CA LYS A 30 -18.56 -4.06 -21.06
C LYS A 30 -18.55 -2.56 -20.73
N PRO A 31 -19.49 -2.09 -19.87
CA PRO A 31 -19.60 -0.67 -19.54
C PRO A 31 -18.34 -0.15 -18.84
N LEU A 32 -18.16 1.17 -18.87
CA LEU A 32 -17.19 1.83 -18.01
C LEU A 32 -17.65 1.74 -16.55
N LEU A 33 -16.78 1.24 -15.68
CA LEU A 33 -17.06 1.14 -14.25
C LEU A 33 -16.77 2.48 -13.57
N ILE A 34 -17.73 3.02 -12.82
CA ILE A 34 -17.60 4.30 -12.13
C ILE A 34 -17.92 4.17 -10.63
N GLY A 35 -17.25 5.00 -9.83
CA GLY A 35 -17.48 5.18 -8.41
C GLY A 35 -16.66 6.35 -7.89
N SER A 36 -16.87 6.73 -6.63
CA SER A 36 -16.17 7.83 -5.95
C SER A 36 -15.84 7.42 -4.53
N VAL A 37 -14.64 7.69 -4.04
CA VAL A 37 -14.23 7.48 -2.64
C VAL A 37 -15.03 8.36 -1.68
N LYS A 38 -15.61 9.45 -2.17
CA LYS A 38 -16.35 10.43 -1.35
C LYS A 38 -17.59 9.83 -0.69
N SER A 39 -18.17 8.76 -1.25
CA SER A 39 -19.26 8.03 -0.58
C SER A 39 -18.82 7.31 0.69
N ASN A 40 -17.52 7.11 0.89
CA ASN A 40 -16.98 6.36 2.03
C ASN A 40 -16.40 7.30 3.09
N ILE A 41 -15.74 8.38 2.68
CA ILE A 41 -14.97 9.26 3.58
C ILE A 41 -15.38 10.74 3.52
N GLY A 42 -16.39 11.07 2.71
CA GLY A 42 -16.77 12.46 2.44
C GLY A 42 -15.82 13.17 1.47
N HIS A 43 -16.04 14.47 1.27
CA HIS A 43 -15.19 15.30 0.42
C HIS A 43 -14.03 15.87 1.24
N SER A 44 -12.83 15.33 1.06
CA SER A 44 -11.59 15.80 1.71
C SER A 44 -11.00 17.08 1.08
N GLU A 45 -11.86 17.91 0.49
CA GLU A 45 -11.54 19.19 -0.16
C GLU A 45 -10.20 19.19 -0.95
N PRO A 46 -9.12 19.89 -0.58
CA PRO A 46 -7.90 19.94 -1.40
C PRO A 46 -7.19 18.58 -1.49
N ALA A 47 -7.48 17.65 -0.58
CA ALA A 47 -6.93 16.30 -0.59
C ALA A 47 -7.79 15.29 -1.39
N ALA A 48 -8.93 15.70 -1.97
CA ALA A 48 -9.86 14.80 -2.63
C ALA A 48 -9.26 14.03 -3.81
N GLY A 49 -8.37 14.68 -4.59
CA GLY A 49 -7.63 14.00 -5.66
C GLY A 49 -6.72 12.89 -5.13
N ASN A 50 -5.99 13.16 -4.03
CA ASN A 50 -5.12 12.17 -3.39
C ASN A 50 -5.90 11.00 -2.80
N SER A 51 -7.06 11.26 -2.19
CA SER A 51 -7.94 10.19 -1.71
C SER A 51 -8.39 9.26 -2.86
N GLY A 52 -8.73 9.84 -4.01
CA GLY A 52 -9.07 9.08 -5.22
C GLY A 52 -7.90 8.28 -5.77
N LEU A 53 -6.69 8.85 -5.76
CA LEU A 53 -5.46 8.19 -6.18
C LEU A 53 -5.10 7.01 -5.26
N ILE A 54 -5.20 7.17 -3.95
CA ILE A 54 -4.95 6.08 -2.98
C ILE A 54 -5.94 4.94 -3.21
N LYS A 55 -7.24 5.24 -3.38
CA LYS A 55 -8.24 4.22 -3.72
C LYS A 55 -7.87 3.51 -5.02
N ALA A 56 -7.49 4.24 -6.05
CA ALA A 56 -7.10 3.68 -7.34
C ALA A 56 -5.94 2.69 -7.21
N ILE A 57 -4.84 3.10 -6.57
CA ILE A 57 -3.65 2.25 -6.37
C ILE A 57 -4.01 0.98 -5.60
N LEU A 58 -4.68 1.12 -4.44
CA LEU A 58 -5.07 -0.03 -3.62
C LEU A 58 -6.04 -0.97 -4.34
N SER A 59 -6.92 -0.44 -5.19
CA SER A 59 -7.85 -1.25 -5.98
C SER A 59 -7.11 -2.07 -7.05
N MET A 60 -6.10 -1.49 -7.68
CA MET A 60 -5.27 -2.17 -8.67
C MET A 60 -4.38 -3.24 -8.03
N GLU A 61 -3.70 -2.92 -6.92
CA GLU A 61 -2.85 -3.86 -6.17
C GLU A 61 -3.65 -5.07 -5.69
N LYS A 62 -4.86 -4.84 -5.17
CA LYS A 62 -5.73 -5.90 -4.66
C LYS A 62 -6.57 -6.60 -5.73
N GLY A 63 -6.55 -6.12 -6.98
CA GLY A 63 -7.41 -6.64 -8.04
C GLY A 63 -8.90 -6.57 -7.71
N PHE A 64 -9.34 -5.50 -7.01
CA PHE A 64 -10.69 -5.37 -6.50
C PHE A 64 -11.16 -3.92 -6.61
N ILE A 65 -12.38 -3.71 -7.08
CA ILE A 65 -13.01 -2.38 -7.18
C ILE A 65 -13.98 -2.22 -6.00
N PRO A 66 -13.69 -1.34 -5.02
CA PRO A 66 -14.60 -1.08 -3.91
C PRO A 66 -15.92 -0.48 -4.39
N GLY A 67 -17.01 -0.89 -3.74
CA GLY A 67 -18.35 -0.36 -4.00
C GLY A 67 -18.53 1.09 -3.53
N THR A 68 -19.56 1.73 -4.05
CA THR A 68 -20.05 3.07 -3.68
C THR A 68 -21.25 2.88 -2.73
N PRO A 69 -21.05 2.82 -1.39
CA PRO A 69 -22.06 2.33 -0.44
C PRO A 69 -23.39 3.10 -0.45
N THR A 70 -23.38 4.38 -0.82
CA THR A 70 -24.56 5.23 -0.89
C THR A 70 -25.36 5.09 -2.19
N PHE A 71 -24.86 4.31 -3.16
CA PHE A 71 -25.55 4.06 -4.43
C PHE A 71 -26.67 3.03 -4.24
N VAL A 72 -27.84 3.47 -3.77
CA VAL A 72 -29.03 2.60 -3.57
C VAL A 72 -29.95 2.68 -4.79
N TYR A 73 -30.34 3.90 -5.13
CA TYR A 73 -31.21 4.21 -6.25
C TYR A 73 -30.43 5.10 -7.23
N PRO A 74 -30.29 4.72 -8.50
CA PRO A 74 -29.64 5.56 -9.49
C PRO A 74 -30.34 6.91 -9.61
N ASN A 75 -29.57 8.00 -9.73
CA ASN A 75 -30.12 9.32 -9.98
C ASN A 75 -30.88 9.30 -11.33
N PRO A 76 -32.20 9.60 -11.36
CA PRO A 76 -33.01 9.49 -12.58
C PRO A 76 -32.62 10.48 -13.67
N LYS A 77 -31.82 11.51 -13.35
CA LYS A 77 -31.24 12.44 -14.33
C LYS A 77 -30.04 11.87 -15.08
N ILE A 78 -29.59 10.67 -14.73
CA ILE A 78 -28.41 10.02 -15.30
C ILE A 78 -28.85 8.81 -16.12
N ASP A 79 -28.69 8.88 -17.44
CA ASP A 79 -28.87 7.73 -18.31
C ASP A 79 -27.64 6.82 -18.28
N PHE A 80 -27.52 5.97 -17.25
CA PHE A 80 -26.39 5.05 -17.11
C PHE A 80 -26.28 4.07 -18.29
N ALA A 81 -27.42 3.59 -18.80
CA ALA A 81 -27.45 2.64 -19.90
C ALA A 81 -26.99 3.29 -21.21
N GLY A 82 -27.55 4.46 -21.57
CA GLY A 82 -27.17 5.19 -22.78
C GLY A 82 -25.73 5.72 -22.73
N ASN A 83 -25.24 6.10 -21.56
CA ASN A 83 -23.83 6.48 -21.37
C ASN A 83 -22.88 5.28 -21.31
N LYS A 84 -23.40 4.03 -21.28
CA LYS A 84 -22.62 2.79 -21.13
C LYS A 84 -21.69 2.82 -19.91
N VAL A 85 -22.20 3.38 -18.81
CA VAL A 85 -21.51 3.51 -17.52
C VAL A 85 -22.24 2.69 -16.46
N LYS A 86 -21.52 2.05 -15.55
CA LYS A 86 -22.10 1.27 -14.45
C LYS A 86 -21.46 1.63 -13.12
N ALA A 87 -22.30 1.94 -12.14
CA ALA A 87 -21.92 2.11 -10.74
C ALA A 87 -22.40 0.92 -9.91
N PHE A 88 -21.73 0.66 -8.78
CA PHE A 88 -21.98 -0.52 -7.95
C PHE A 88 -22.01 -0.13 -6.50
N ARG A 89 -23.00 -0.65 -5.76
CA ARG A 89 -23.06 -0.49 -4.30
C ARG A 89 -22.03 -1.37 -3.60
N ILE A 90 -21.91 -2.61 -4.07
CA ILE A 90 -21.04 -3.64 -3.51
C ILE A 90 -19.80 -3.75 -4.39
N GLY A 91 -18.64 -3.96 -3.77
CA GLY A 91 -17.39 -4.11 -4.51
C GLY A 91 -17.35 -5.41 -5.33
N ILE A 92 -16.54 -5.40 -6.37
CA ILE A 92 -16.41 -6.51 -7.33
C ILE A 92 -14.93 -6.79 -7.61
N PRO A 93 -14.56 -8.03 -7.96
CA PRO A 93 -13.24 -8.32 -8.52
C PRO A 93 -12.97 -7.43 -9.74
N TRP A 94 -11.73 -6.99 -9.90
CA TRP A 94 -11.30 -6.23 -11.07
C TRP A 94 -11.16 -7.20 -12.26
N PRO A 95 -11.80 -6.93 -13.42
CA PRO A 95 -11.66 -7.78 -14.61
C PRO A 95 -10.21 -7.94 -15.08
N GLU A 96 -9.81 -9.16 -15.45
CA GLU A 96 -8.43 -9.50 -15.83
C GLU A 96 -8.21 -9.62 -17.34
N ASP A 97 -9.15 -9.13 -18.15
CA ASP A 97 -9.10 -9.23 -19.62
C ASP A 97 -8.18 -8.20 -20.29
N ALA A 98 -7.64 -7.23 -19.53
CA ALA A 98 -6.77 -6.17 -20.01
C ALA A 98 -5.91 -5.59 -18.87
N PRO A 99 -4.85 -4.81 -19.17
CA PRO A 99 -4.14 -4.04 -18.16
C PRO A 99 -5.10 -3.19 -17.34
N ARG A 100 -4.99 -3.27 -16.01
CA ARG A 100 -5.84 -2.50 -15.09
C ARG A 100 -5.50 -1.03 -15.25
N ARG A 101 -6.42 -0.24 -15.81
CA ARG A 101 -6.32 1.22 -15.97
C ARG A 101 -7.47 1.91 -15.28
N ILE A 102 -7.20 3.04 -14.63
CA ILE A 102 -8.22 3.87 -13.99
C ILE A 102 -7.98 5.34 -14.26
N SER A 103 -9.06 6.04 -14.57
CA SER A 103 -9.10 7.50 -14.62
C SER A 103 -9.55 8.06 -13.28
N ILE A 104 -8.94 9.17 -12.87
CA ILE A 104 -9.23 9.91 -11.65
C ILE A 104 -9.59 11.35 -12.03
N ASN A 105 -10.79 11.78 -11.67
CA ASN A 105 -11.28 13.14 -11.91
C ASN A 105 -11.25 13.97 -10.62
N SER A 106 -10.83 15.24 -10.71
CA SER A 106 -11.03 16.21 -9.64
C SER A 106 -11.28 17.61 -10.21
N PHE A 107 -12.45 18.17 -9.89
CA PHE A 107 -12.94 19.43 -10.44
C PHE A 107 -13.10 20.46 -9.32
N GLY A 108 -12.32 21.54 -9.36
CA GLY A 108 -12.39 22.60 -8.37
C GLY A 108 -13.58 23.52 -8.61
N VAL A 109 -14.19 24.04 -7.54
CA VAL A 109 -15.33 24.97 -7.64
C VAL A 109 -15.00 26.24 -8.45
N GLY A 110 -13.72 26.67 -8.47
CA GLY A 110 -13.24 27.77 -9.29
C GLY A 110 -13.07 27.45 -10.79
N GLY A 111 -13.47 26.26 -11.25
CA GLY A 111 -13.41 25.84 -12.65
C GLY A 111 -12.10 25.18 -13.09
N SER A 112 -11.11 25.08 -12.20
CA SER A 112 -9.86 24.35 -12.48
C SER A 112 -10.10 22.84 -12.41
N ASN A 113 -9.87 22.16 -13.54
CA ASN A 113 -10.11 20.73 -13.68
C ASN A 113 -8.79 19.95 -13.78
N SER A 114 -8.76 18.77 -13.19
CA SER A 114 -7.64 17.83 -13.28
C SER A 114 -8.13 16.43 -13.57
N HIS A 115 -7.36 15.72 -14.40
CA HIS A 115 -7.60 14.33 -14.77
C HIS A 115 -6.27 13.58 -14.81
N ALA A 116 -6.23 12.39 -14.23
CA ALA A 116 -5.07 11.51 -14.30
C ALA A 116 -5.51 10.10 -14.73
N ILE A 117 -4.71 9.46 -15.58
CA ILE A 117 -4.87 8.06 -15.96
C ILE A 117 -3.71 7.30 -15.33
N ILE A 118 -4.05 6.29 -14.54
CA ILE A 118 -3.07 5.40 -13.88
C ILE A 118 -3.23 4.01 -14.47
N GLU A 119 -2.10 3.35 -14.70
CA GLU A 119 -2.03 1.98 -15.19
C GLU A 119 -1.25 1.13 -14.19
N HIS A 120 -1.75 -0.07 -13.92
CA HIS A 120 -1.04 -1.06 -13.13
C HIS A 120 0.23 -1.51 -13.88
N PRO A 121 1.41 -1.56 -13.24
CA PRO A 121 2.66 -1.90 -13.91
C PRO A 121 2.63 -3.31 -14.51
N ASP A 122 3.40 -3.51 -15.58
CA ASP A 122 3.62 -4.84 -16.17
C ASP A 122 4.30 -5.76 -15.15
N SER A 123 3.91 -7.04 -15.19
CA SER A 123 4.50 -8.16 -14.47
C SER A 123 6.03 -8.16 -14.47
N ALA A 124 6.70 -7.88 -15.59
CA ALA A 124 8.15 -7.88 -15.69
C ALA A 124 8.85 -6.80 -14.82
N ILE A 125 8.14 -5.75 -14.41
CA ILE A 125 8.64 -4.72 -13.49
C ILE A 125 8.41 -5.14 -12.02
N ARG A 126 7.50 -6.09 -11.76
CA ARG A 126 7.09 -6.51 -10.41
C ARG A 126 8.10 -7.39 -9.70
N ASP A 127 9.08 -8.00 -10.40
CA ASP A 127 10.11 -8.83 -9.78
C ASP A 127 10.90 -8.09 -8.69
N ASN A 128 10.94 -6.76 -8.74
CA ASN A 128 11.60 -5.90 -7.75
C ASN A 128 10.64 -5.26 -6.73
N HIS A 129 9.33 -5.50 -6.86
CA HIS A 129 8.31 -5.00 -5.95
C HIS A 129 7.86 -6.12 -5.00
N VAL A 130 8.42 -6.10 -3.79
CA VAL A 130 8.05 -7.03 -2.72
C VAL A 130 7.11 -6.32 -1.75
N SER A 131 5.88 -6.84 -1.63
CA SER A 131 4.95 -6.48 -0.57
C SER A 131 5.05 -7.51 0.55
N SER A 132 4.97 -7.06 1.79
CA SER A 132 4.87 -7.96 2.95
C SER A 132 3.49 -8.60 3.07
N TYR A 133 2.45 -8.01 2.46
CA TYR A 133 1.08 -8.53 2.54
C TYR A 133 0.81 -9.52 1.41
N THR A 134 0.29 -10.69 1.75
CA THR A 134 -0.07 -11.74 0.80
C THR A 134 -1.27 -11.33 -0.05
N SER A 135 -1.13 -11.33 -1.39
CA SER A 135 -2.27 -11.25 -2.32
C SER A 135 -2.87 -12.64 -2.54
N ALA A 136 -4.16 -12.72 -2.88
CA ALA A 136 -4.88 -13.98 -3.17
C ALA A 136 -4.42 -14.72 -4.46
N GLY A 137 -3.24 -14.41 -5.00
CA GLY A 137 -2.67 -15.04 -6.20
C GLY A 137 -1.14 -15.11 -6.21
N ASP A 138 -0.48 -14.69 -5.12
CA ASP A 138 0.97 -14.71 -5.02
C ASP A 138 1.44 -16.10 -4.61
N GLY A 139 1.54 -16.99 -5.59
CA GLY A 139 2.27 -18.24 -5.46
C GLY A 139 3.77 -17.96 -5.43
N PHE A 140 4.31 -17.51 -4.30
CA PHE A 140 5.76 -17.48 -4.10
C PHE A 140 6.17 -18.60 -3.15
N ALA A 141 7.12 -19.39 -3.66
CA ALA A 141 7.63 -20.61 -3.10
C ALA A 141 8.01 -20.46 -1.62
N MET A 142 7.61 -21.48 -0.86
CA MET A 142 8.02 -21.73 0.51
C MET A 142 9.54 -21.62 0.63
N ALA A 143 10.02 -20.63 1.38
CA ALA A 143 11.29 -20.74 2.07
C ALA A 143 10.93 -21.00 3.53
N ASP A 144 11.58 -21.98 4.15
CA ASP A 144 11.43 -22.31 5.57
C ASP A 144 11.40 -21.02 6.41
N ASP A 145 10.51 -20.97 7.42
CA ASP A 145 10.36 -19.81 8.32
C ASP A 145 11.68 -19.50 9.08
N GLU A 146 12.65 -20.42 9.05
CA GLU A 146 14.00 -20.24 9.60
C GLU A 146 15.09 -20.15 8.53
N SER A 147 15.89 -19.09 8.62
CA SER A 147 17.07 -18.91 7.79
C SER A 147 18.27 -19.72 8.31
N PRO A 148 19.09 -20.33 7.42
CA PRO A 148 20.28 -21.07 7.83
C PRO A 148 21.37 -20.20 8.48
N ARG A 149 21.25 -18.87 8.40
CA ARG A 149 22.16 -17.92 9.06
C ARG A 149 21.37 -16.83 9.79
N PRO A 150 21.90 -16.29 10.91
CA PRO A 150 21.26 -15.18 11.59
C PRO A 150 21.35 -13.88 10.79
N PHE A 151 20.31 -13.07 10.89
CA PHE A 151 20.24 -11.70 10.40
C PHE A 151 20.15 -10.72 11.57
N ILE A 152 20.60 -9.48 11.32
CA ILE A 152 20.47 -8.38 12.28
C ILE A 152 19.34 -7.47 11.82
N LEU A 153 18.26 -7.44 12.59
CA LEU A 153 17.20 -6.45 12.44
C LEU A 153 17.58 -5.21 13.22
N VAL A 154 17.41 -4.03 12.63
CA VAL A 154 17.78 -2.76 13.26
C VAL A 154 16.63 -1.77 13.23
N LEU A 155 16.38 -1.12 14.36
CA LEU A 155 15.41 -0.03 14.46
C LEU A 155 16.10 1.20 15.02
N SER A 156 15.58 2.38 14.68
CA SER A 156 16.03 3.61 15.32
C SER A 156 14.91 4.64 15.41
N ALA A 157 14.98 5.49 16.42
CA ALA A 157 14.05 6.58 16.66
C ALA A 157 14.74 7.79 17.32
N ASN A 158 14.06 8.93 17.35
CA ASN A 158 14.58 10.15 17.97
C ASN A 158 14.50 10.14 19.51
N ASP A 159 13.62 9.32 20.08
CA ASP A 159 13.41 9.23 21.53
C ASP A 159 13.24 7.77 21.99
N ALA A 160 13.29 7.58 23.31
CA ALA A 160 13.22 6.27 23.93
C ALA A 160 11.81 5.65 23.90
N GLY A 161 10.73 6.43 23.87
CA GLY A 161 9.39 5.87 23.75
C GLY A 161 9.14 5.31 22.35
N SER A 162 9.53 6.08 21.33
CA SER A 162 9.34 5.72 19.92
C SER A 162 10.10 4.47 19.51
N ILE A 163 11.26 4.16 20.10
CA ILE A 163 11.97 2.91 19.78
C ILE A 163 11.20 1.67 20.27
N HIS A 164 10.59 1.74 21.46
CA HIS A 164 9.76 0.64 21.98
C HIS A 164 8.47 0.50 21.17
N ALA A 165 7.82 1.62 20.83
CA ALA A 165 6.65 1.60 19.94
C ALA A 165 6.99 1.02 18.56
N GLY A 166 8.17 1.32 18.03
CA GLY A 166 8.66 0.74 16.77
C GLY A 166 8.89 -0.77 16.86
N ILE A 167 9.49 -1.26 17.94
CA ILE A 167 9.67 -2.70 18.20
C ILE A 167 8.30 -3.40 18.26
N GLN A 168 7.36 -2.86 19.04
CA GLN A 168 6.02 -3.42 19.15
C GLN A 168 5.27 -3.39 17.81
N SER A 169 5.36 -2.29 17.06
CA SER A 169 4.74 -2.17 15.74
C SER A 169 5.30 -3.18 14.74
N LEU A 170 6.61 -3.46 14.78
CA LEU A 170 7.22 -4.48 13.93
C LEU A 170 6.76 -5.88 14.33
N GLY A 171 6.72 -6.20 15.64
CA GLY A 171 6.18 -7.46 16.13
C GLY A 171 4.73 -7.69 15.72
N ASN A 172 3.87 -6.69 15.92
CA ASN A 172 2.46 -6.74 15.50
C ASN A 172 2.29 -6.92 13.98
N HIS A 173 3.18 -6.33 13.19
CA HIS A 173 3.17 -6.50 11.74
C HIS A 173 3.52 -7.94 11.35
N LEU A 174 4.56 -8.53 11.94
CA LEU A 174 5.03 -9.87 11.59
C LEU A 174 4.13 -11.01 12.11
N ILE A 175 3.38 -10.79 13.20
CA ILE A 175 2.38 -11.76 13.69
C ILE A 175 1.12 -11.81 12.81
N ASN A 176 0.87 -10.78 11.99
CA ASN A 176 -0.31 -10.75 11.15
C ASN A 176 -0.30 -11.93 10.15
N PRO A 177 -1.33 -12.79 10.12
CA PRO A 177 -1.35 -13.99 9.26
C PRO A 177 -1.36 -13.68 7.76
N HIS A 178 -1.73 -12.45 7.39
CA HIS A 178 -1.66 -11.96 6.01
C HIS A 178 -0.31 -11.36 5.67
N VAL A 179 0.65 -11.38 6.59
CA VAL A 179 1.99 -10.86 6.39
C VAL A 179 2.96 -12.03 6.23
N LYS A 180 3.70 -12.03 5.12
CA LYS A 180 4.79 -12.96 4.84
C LYS A 180 5.97 -12.16 4.32
N VAL A 181 7.13 -12.34 4.95
CA VAL A 181 8.30 -11.50 4.71
C VAL A 181 9.55 -12.37 4.65
N SER A 182 10.38 -12.16 3.64
CA SER A 182 11.73 -12.71 3.62
C SER A 182 12.59 -11.99 4.67
N LEU A 183 13.21 -12.75 5.57
CA LEU A 183 14.03 -12.19 6.63
C LEU A 183 15.20 -11.35 6.09
N SER A 184 15.76 -11.72 4.93
CA SER A 184 16.83 -10.94 4.28
C SER A 184 16.34 -9.57 3.80
N ASP A 185 15.14 -9.51 3.23
CA ASP A 185 14.56 -8.27 2.71
C ASP A 185 14.14 -7.36 3.85
N LEU A 186 13.66 -7.94 4.94
CA LEU A 186 13.37 -7.21 6.17
C LEU A 186 14.64 -6.58 6.73
N ALA A 187 15.70 -7.37 6.91
CA ALA A 187 16.98 -6.89 7.43
C ALA A 187 17.58 -5.80 6.52
N TYR A 188 17.51 -5.98 5.20
CA TYR A 188 17.95 -4.98 4.23
C TYR A 188 17.14 -3.69 4.34
N THR A 189 15.81 -3.79 4.37
CA THR A 189 14.91 -2.63 4.43
C THR A 189 15.12 -1.84 5.71
N LEU A 190 15.16 -2.52 6.85
CA LEU A 190 15.40 -1.89 8.15
C LEU A 190 16.78 -1.23 8.24
N SER A 191 17.81 -1.80 7.62
CA SER A 191 19.18 -1.29 7.71
C SER A 191 19.59 -0.25 6.67
N LYS A 192 19.00 -0.30 5.47
CA LYS A 192 19.37 0.53 4.29
C LYS A 192 18.27 1.49 3.83
N ARG A 193 17.00 1.22 4.14
CA ARG A 193 15.84 2.00 3.66
C ARG A 193 15.14 2.76 4.79
N ARG A 194 15.80 2.93 5.93
CA ARG A 194 15.31 3.72 7.07
C ARG A 194 16.40 4.69 7.53
N THR A 195 15.97 5.87 7.94
CA THR A 195 16.84 6.87 8.59
C THR A 195 17.40 6.29 9.88
N LYS A 196 18.67 6.61 10.19
CA LYS A 196 19.37 6.12 11.39
C LYS A 196 19.45 7.22 12.44
N PHE A 197 18.58 7.15 13.44
CA PHE A 197 18.51 8.10 14.55
C PHE A 197 19.43 7.71 15.73
N TRP A 198 19.29 8.43 16.85
CA TRP A 198 20.13 8.30 18.04
C TRP A 198 19.73 7.11 18.91
N HIS A 199 18.45 6.92 19.21
CA HIS A 199 17.99 5.73 19.90
C HIS A 199 17.95 4.59 18.89
N ARG A 200 18.61 3.48 19.20
CA ARG A 200 18.80 2.36 18.29
C ARG A 200 18.47 1.08 19.03
N ALA A 201 17.88 0.13 18.31
CA ALA A 201 17.69 -1.21 18.78
C ALA A 201 18.19 -2.19 17.72
N PHE A 202 18.71 -3.34 18.16
CA PHE A 202 18.96 -4.45 17.27
C PHE A 202 18.51 -5.78 17.86
N LEU A 203 18.19 -6.71 16.99
CA LEU A 203 17.86 -8.10 17.28
C LEU A 203 18.61 -8.99 16.30
N ILE A 204 19.25 -10.04 16.81
CA ILE A 204 19.88 -11.08 15.99
C ILE A 204 18.90 -12.25 15.96
N THR A 205 18.43 -12.64 14.78
CA THR A 205 17.38 -13.67 14.63
C THR A 205 17.57 -14.47 13.35
N GLN A 206 17.11 -15.73 13.35
CA GLN A 206 16.98 -16.57 12.15
C GLN A 206 15.54 -16.67 11.64
N THR A 207 14.56 -16.14 12.37
CA THR A 207 13.12 -16.21 12.05
C THR A 207 12.45 -14.83 12.12
N THR A 208 11.29 -14.70 11.49
CA THR A 208 10.37 -13.56 11.62
C THR A 208 9.53 -13.61 12.91
N GLU A 209 9.54 -14.72 13.65
CA GLU A 209 8.91 -14.87 14.97
C GLU A 209 9.75 -14.17 16.05
N ILE A 210 9.73 -12.84 16.02
CA ILE A 210 10.60 -12.01 16.87
C ILE A 210 9.98 -11.60 18.20
N VAL A 211 8.72 -11.97 18.44
CA VAL A 211 8.00 -11.63 19.67
C VAL A 211 8.39 -12.62 20.76
N ASP A 212 8.64 -12.11 21.96
CA ASP A 212 9.07 -12.88 23.14
C ASP A 212 10.37 -13.70 22.96
N MET A 213 11.22 -13.33 21.99
CA MET A 213 12.51 -13.98 21.78
C MET A 213 13.42 -13.91 23.02
N PRO A 214 14.07 -15.02 23.41
CA PRO A 214 15.09 -15.03 24.44
C PRO A 214 16.23 -14.05 24.12
N GLY A 215 16.58 -13.19 25.09
CA GLY A 215 17.57 -12.12 24.90
C GLY A 215 17.01 -10.81 24.34
N GLY A 216 15.85 -10.86 23.68
CA GLY A 216 15.07 -9.68 23.26
C GLY A 216 15.83 -8.67 22.40
N TRP A 217 15.22 -7.49 22.26
CA TRP A 217 15.84 -6.36 21.57
C TRP A 217 16.86 -5.66 22.48
N ILE A 218 18.08 -5.48 21.98
CA ILE A 218 19.09 -4.67 22.66
C ILE A 218 18.90 -3.21 22.25
N VAL A 219 18.47 -2.37 23.20
CA VAL A 219 18.23 -0.94 23.00
C VAL A 219 19.40 -0.14 23.56
N SER A 220 19.87 0.84 22.80
CA SER A 220 20.93 1.75 23.21
C SER A 220 20.73 3.13 22.60
N LYS A 221 21.47 4.12 23.11
CA LYS A 221 21.55 5.46 22.53
C LYS A 221 22.93 5.64 21.93
N LYS A 222 22.99 6.03 20.66
CA LYS A 222 24.22 6.34 19.95
C LYS A 222 24.99 7.42 20.72
N SER A 223 26.27 7.13 21.02
CA SER A 223 27.20 8.14 21.51
C SER A 223 27.40 9.24 20.47
N THR A 224 27.61 10.48 20.95
CA THR A 224 27.98 11.61 20.10
C THR A 224 29.41 11.48 19.58
N GLN A 225 30.28 10.78 20.32
CA GLN A 225 31.64 10.50 19.91
C GLN A 225 31.72 9.16 19.19
N ASN A 226 32.43 9.13 18.06
CA ASN A 226 32.77 7.87 17.41
C ASN A 226 33.82 7.15 18.26
N PRO A 227 33.60 5.88 18.66
CA PRO A 227 34.58 5.15 19.45
C PRO A 227 35.81 4.84 18.62
N THR A 228 37.00 4.91 19.24
CA THR A 228 38.22 4.36 18.67
C THR A 228 38.19 2.84 18.82
N ILE A 229 38.36 2.11 17.72
CA ILE A 229 38.30 0.64 17.70
C ILE A 229 39.73 0.11 17.57
N GLY A 230 40.16 -0.72 18.53
CA GLY A 230 41.42 -1.47 18.48
C GLY A 230 41.14 -2.97 18.35
N PHE A 231 41.94 -3.65 17.53
CA PHE A 231 41.86 -5.10 17.34
C PHE A 231 43.04 -5.75 18.06
N ILE A 232 42.77 -6.68 18.97
CA ILE A 232 43.79 -7.45 19.70
C ILE A 232 43.76 -8.89 19.19
N PHE A 233 44.89 -9.35 18.68
CA PHE A 233 45.07 -10.72 18.20
C PHE A 233 45.71 -11.56 19.30
N SER A 234 45.00 -12.57 19.79
CA SER A 234 45.52 -13.47 20.82
C SER A 234 46.66 -14.33 20.28
N GLY A 235 47.60 -14.66 21.18
CA GLY A 235 48.65 -15.64 20.91
C GLY A 235 48.14 -17.09 21.03
N HIS A 236 49.08 -18.01 21.24
CA HIS A 236 48.78 -19.43 21.45
C HIS A 236 47.95 -19.65 22.74
N GLY A 237 46.96 -20.56 22.72
CA GLY A 237 46.13 -20.92 23.88
C GLY A 237 44.66 -20.49 23.81
N ALA A 238 44.21 -19.83 22.74
CA ALA A 238 42.82 -19.42 22.52
C ALA A 238 41.98 -20.40 21.67
N GLN A 239 42.57 -21.53 21.27
CA GLN A 239 41.86 -22.62 20.59
C GLN A 239 40.88 -23.32 21.55
N TRP A 240 39.75 -23.77 21.02
CA TRP A 240 38.73 -24.57 21.71
C TRP A 240 38.45 -25.87 20.95
#